data_AF-A0A2G9P675-F1
#
_entry.id   AF-A0A2G9P675-F1
#
_cell.length_a   1.000
_cell.length_b   1.000
_cell.length_c   1.000
_cell.angle_alpha   90.00
_cell.angle_beta   90.00
_cell.angle_gamma   90.00
#
_symmetry.space_group_name_H-M   'P 1'
#
loop_
_entity.id
_entity.type
_entity.pdbx_description
1 polymer ?
#
loop_
_entity_poly.entity_id
_entity_poly.type
_entity_poly.pdbx_seq_one_letter_code
_entity_poly.pdbx_strand_id
1 'polypeptide(L)'
;MLKEHERREYLKSLDEDKRKMEEAHFEEMKKKHREHPKVNVPGSKDQLKEVWEETDGLDPNDFNPKTFFKLHDTNGDGILDEQELEALFTKELEKVYDPKNAEDDMMEMEEERLRMREHVMKNVDTNQDRLVTLEEFLKSTETKDFNNPNEDWQTVEETQIYTEDELQRFEQDLVAQETALNQKAEELRKEHEVLQQRKMELDAQKKEYQQTVEETQIYTEDELQRFEQDLVAQETALNQKAEELRKEHEVLQQRKMELDAQKKEYQQAVVQMEQHKAQQVGAVAAQAVGPNGELKFQAQVQEVAGEKVNPEAQQGSVIHPAPPGDAPHPGDKAPETPQETHVQNQQ
;
A
#
# COMPACT_ATOMS: atom_id res chain seq x y z
N MET A 1 6.83 -9.46 3.86
CA MET A 1 6.42 -10.37 4.95
C MET A 1 5.35 -11.39 4.51
N LEU A 2 4.23 -10.98 3.91
CA LEU A 2 3.16 -11.92 3.48
C LEU A 2 3.65 -13.01 2.51
N LYS A 3 4.46 -12.67 1.50
CA LYS A 3 5.09 -13.63 0.58
C LYS A 3 5.89 -14.73 1.30
N GLU A 4 6.68 -14.36 2.31
CA GLU A 4 7.47 -15.32 3.08
C GLU A 4 6.59 -16.18 4.02
N HIS A 5 5.52 -15.62 4.58
CA HIS A 5 4.53 -16.38 5.33
C HIS A 5 3.85 -17.45 4.46
N GLU A 6 3.37 -17.09 3.26
CA GLU A 6 2.75 -18.02 2.32
C GLU A 6 3.72 -19.13 1.90
N ARG A 7 5.00 -18.79 1.66
CA ARG A 7 6.05 -19.76 1.40
C ARG A 7 6.22 -20.75 2.56
N ARG A 8 6.27 -20.27 3.80
CA ARG A 8 6.39 -21.14 4.99
C ARG A 8 5.18 -22.06 5.15
N GLU A 9 3.98 -21.55 4.95
CA GLU A 9 2.75 -22.36 5.01
C GLU A 9 2.71 -23.41 3.89
N TYR A 10 3.12 -23.05 2.67
CA TYR A 10 3.26 -24.00 1.57
C TYR A 10 4.26 -25.11 1.91
N LEU A 11 5.46 -24.77 2.39
CA LEU A 11 6.47 -25.75 2.80
C LEU A 11 6.00 -26.66 3.94
N LYS A 12 5.20 -26.14 4.90
CA LYS A 12 4.59 -26.94 5.98
C LYS A 12 3.56 -27.94 5.45
N SER A 13 2.90 -27.64 4.33
CA SER A 13 1.90 -28.52 3.72
C SER A 13 2.49 -29.70 2.94
N LEU A 14 3.80 -29.68 2.67
CA LEU A 14 4.50 -30.67 1.86
C LEU A 14 5.11 -31.82 2.70
N ASP A 15 5.22 -33.00 2.09
CA ASP A 15 5.98 -34.13 2.62
C ASP A 15 7.48 -33.81 2.68
N GLU A 16 8.25 -34.51 3.53
CA GLU A 16 9.65 -34.14 3.79
C GLU A 16 10.55 -34.15 2.54
N ASP A 17 10.38 -35.12 1.64
CA ASP A 17 11.16 -35.16 0.40
C ASP A 17 10.81 -34.00 -0.54
N LYS A 18 9.53 -33.66 -0.64
CA LYS A 18 9.06 -32.52 -1.47
C LYS A 18 9.50 -31.19 -0.88
N ARG A 19 9.41 -31.04 0.44
CA ARG A 19 9.87 -29.85 1.15
C ARG A 19 11.35 -29.58 0.88
N LYS A 20 12.21 -30.60 0.96
CA LYS A 20 13.64 -30.46 0.65
C LYS A 20 13.90 -30.07 -0.80
N MET A 21 13.15 -30.63 -1.75
CA MET A 21 13.25 -30.25 -3.16
C MET A 21 12.85 -28.79 -3.38
N GLU A 22 11.75 -28.35 -2.78
CA GLU A 22 11.25 -26.98 -2.90
C GLU A 22 12.18 -25.96 -2.23
N GLU A 23 12.72 -26.29 -1.05
CA GLU A 23 13.72 -25.47 -0.37
C GLU A 23 14.99 -25.31 -1.22
N ALA A 24 15.50 -26.41 -1.79
CA ALA A 24 16.67 -26.37 -2.66
C ALA A 24 16.41 -25.58 -3.95
N HIS A 25 15.23 -25.74 -4.54
CA HIS A 25 14.79 -24.96 -5.71
C HIS A 25 14.77 -23.47 -5.36
N PHE A 26 14.17 -23.10 -4.22
CA PHE A 26 14.12 -21.71 -3.79
C PHE A 26 15.53 -21.13 -3.52
N GLU A 27 16.43 -21.88 -2.89
CA GLU A 27 17.82 -21.44 -2.69
C GLU A 27 18.57 -21.26 -4.01
N GLU A 28 18.39 -22.18 -4.95
CA GLU A 28 18.93 -22.03 -6.31
C GLU A 28 18.38 -20.76 -6.96
N MET A 29 17.10 -20.48 -6.74
CA MET A 29 16.45 -19.31 -7.28
C MET A 29 16.98 -18.00 -6.74
N LYS A 30 17.11 -17.89 -5.41
CA LYS A 30 17.77 -16.75 -4.77
C LYS A 30 19.20 -16.56 -5.28
N LYS A 31 19.91 -17.66 -5.52
CA LYS A 31 21.27 -17.58 -6.03
C LYS A 31 21.32 -17.02 -7.45
N LYS A 32 20.46 -17.50 -8.35
CA LYS A 32 20.35 -16.97 -9.71
C LYS A 32 20.00 -15.49 -9.71
N HIS A 33 19.06 -15.07 -8.87
CA HIS A 33 18.63 -13.68 -8.81
C HIS A 33 19.75 -12.75 -8.34
N ARG A 34 20.59 -13.18 -7.38
CA ARG A 34 21.81 -12.44 -6.98
C ARG A 34 22.88 -12.36 -8.07
N GLU A 35 22.82 -13.22 -9.09
CA GLU A 35 23.75 -13.21 -10.21
C GLU A 35 23.27 -12.22 -11.29
N HIS A 36 23.30 -10.91 -10.97
CA HIS A 36 22.96 -9.84 -11.91
C HIS A 36 24.16 -8.91 -12.20
N PRO A 37 24.16 -8.16 -13.33
CA PRO A 37 25.09 -7.07 -13.55
C PRO A 37 25.02 -6.04 -12.42
N LYS A 38 26.13 -5.32 -12.17
CA LYS A 38 26.16 -4.29 -11.12
C LYS A 38 25.05 -3.26 -11.33
N VAL A 39 24.29 -3.02 -10.28
CA VAL A 39 23.28 -1.95 -10.21
C VAL A 39 23.95 -0.71 -9.65
N ASN A 40 23.81 0.41 -10.36
CA ASN A 40 24.34 1.69 -9.91
C ASN A 40 23.43 2.28 -8.83
N VAL A 41 24.00 3.11 -7.95
CA VAL A 41 23.20 3.82 -6.93
C VAL A 41 22.25 4.80 -7.64
N PRO A 42 20.94 4.82 -7.29
CA PRO A 42 19.97 5.73 -7.89
C PRO A 42 20.38 7.20 -7.74
N GLY A 43 20.34 7.95 -8.85
CA GLY A 43 20.76 9.35 -8.89
C GLY A 43 22.28 9.56 -8.88
N SER A 44 23.09 8.50 -8.89
CA SER A 44 24.55 8.61 -9.01
C SER A 44 24.97 8.98 -10.44
N LYS A 45 26.18 9.52 -10.57
CA LYS A 45 26.76 9.89 -11.86
C LYS A 45 26.81 8.74 -12.86
N ASP A 46 27.13 7.54 -12.40
CA ASP A 46 27.25 6.36 -13.25
C ASP A 46 25.87 5.94 -13.79
N GLN A 47 24.85 5.94 -12.93
CA GLN A 47 23.46 5.66 -13.33
C GLN A 47 22.95 6.68 -14.36
N LEU A 48 23.14 7.98 -14.13
CA LEU A 48 22.66 8.99 -15.08
C LEU A 48 23.44 8.98 -16.41
N LYS A 49 24.73 8.65 -16.38
CA LYS A 49 25.52 8.46 -17.61
C LYS A 49 25.07 7.24 -18.40
N GLU A 50 24.70 6.17 -17.74
CA GLU A 50 24.17 4.98 -18.39
C GLU A 50 22.83 5.28 -19.07
N VAL A 51 21.92 6.00 -18.39
CA VAL A 51 20.67 6.46 -19.01
C VAL A 51 20.96 7.35 -20.22
N TRP A 52 21.90 8.29 -20.09
CA TRP A 52 22.33 9.18 -21.18
C TRP A 52 22.90 8.43 -22.39
N GLU A 53 23.64 7.35 -22.17
CA GLU A 53 24.19 6.53 -23.25
C GLU A 53 23.14 5.62 -23.88
N GLU A 54 22.47 4.83 -23.04
CA GLU A 54 21.63 3.73 -23.50
C GLU A 54 20.21 4.15 -23.89
N THR A 55 19.66 5.15 -23.20
CA THR A 55 18.28 5.62 -23.42
C THR A 55 18.27 6.80 -24.37
N ASP A 56 19.18 7.76 -24.16
CA ASP A 56 19.22 8.98 -24.98
C ASP A 56 20.11 8.84 -26.24
N GLY A 57 20.99 7.83 -26.28
CA GLY A 57 21.89 7.59 -27.41
C GLY A 57 22.99 8.64 -27.55
N LEU A 58 23.38 9.28 -26.45
CA LEU A 58 24.36 10.37 -26.41
C LEU A 58 25.72 9.90 -25.89
N ASP A 59 26.81 10.58 -26.26
CA ASP A 59 28.16 10.20 -25.84
C ASP A 59 28.33 10.39 -24.32
N PRO A 60 28.76 9.36 -23.57
CA PRO A 60 29.00 9.46 -22.12
C PRO A 60 30.02 10.53 -21.73
N ASN A 61 30.95 10.88 -22.63
CA ASN A 61 31.97 11.91 -22.39
C ASN A 61 31.40 13.32 -22.42
N ASP A 62 30.29 13.52 -23.12
CA ASP A 62 29.58 14.79 -23.23
C ASP A 62 28.47 14.96 -22.18
N PHE A 63 28.42 14.07 -21.19
CA PHE A 63 27.42 14.10 -20.13
C PHE A 63 27.36 15.47 -19.45
N ASN A 64 26.18 16.08 -19.49
CA ASN A 64 25.92 17.38 -18.91
C ASN A 64 24.64 17.33 -18.05
N PRO A 65 24.73 17.50 -16.72
CA PRO A 65 23.57 17.37 -15.82
C PRO A 65 22.39 18.26 -16.20
N LYS A 66 22.66 19.50 -16.62
CA LYS A 66 21.60 20.44 -17.01
C LYS A 66 20.87 20.02 -18.27
N THR A 67 21.57 19.39 -19.21
CA THR A 67 20.97 18.88 -20.44
C THR A 67 20.21 17.58 -20.17
N PHE A 68 20.79 16.71 -19.34
CA PHE A 68 20.14 15.50 -18.84
C PHE A 68 18.78 15.81 -18.20
N PHE A 69 18.75 16.77 -17.26
CA PHE A 69 17.52 17.20 -16.59
C PHE A 69 16.44 17.59 -17.60
N LYS A 70 16.77 18.46 -18.55
CA LYS A 70 15.82 18.96 -19.56
C LYS A 70 15.32 17.88 -20.53
N LEU A 71 16.09 16.82 -20.72
CA LEU A 71 15.71 15.73 -21.59
C LEU A 71 14.68 14.80 -20.92
N HIS A 72 14.73 14.72 -19.59
CA HIS A 72 13.87 13.86 -18.78
C HIS A 72 12.72 14.61 -18.08
N ASP A 73 12.74 15.94 -18.11
CA ASP A 73 11.57 16.79 -17.93
C ASP A 73 10.68 16.64 -19.18
N THR A 74 9.92 15.54 -19.19
CA THR A 74 9.16 15.08 -20.36
C THR A 74 7.99 15.99 -20.69
N ASN A 75 7.42 16.63 -19.67
CA ASN A 75 6.29 17.53 -19.81
C ASN A 75 6.72 19.01 -19.99
N GLY A 76 8.00 19.34 -19.72
CA GLY A 76 8.62 20.64 -19.93
C GLY A 76 8.25 21.70 -18.88
N ASP A 77 7.81 21.30 -17.69
CA ASP A 77 7.38 22.22 -16.62
C ASP A 77 8.55 22.70 -15.73
N GLY A 78 9.76 22.18 -15.96
CA GLY A 78 10.98 22.58 -15.28
C GLY A 78 11.19 21.91 -13.91
N ILE A 79 10.39 20.90 -13.58
CA ILE A 79 10.54 20.05 -12.41
C ILE A 79 10.61 18.57 -12.86
N LEU A 80 11.23 17.72 -12.06
CA LEU A 80 11.12 16.27 -12.22
C LEU A 80 10.19 15.74 -11.14
N ASP A 81 9.06 15.18 -11.57
CA ASP A 81 8.13 14.52 -10.66
C ASP A 81 8.53 13.07 -10.36
N GLU A 82 7.74 12.40 -9.52
CA GLU A 82 8.00 10.99 -9.16
C GLU A 82 8.04 10.06 -10.37
N GLN A 83 7.16 10.26 -11.36
CA GLN A 83 7.08 9.40 -12.53
C GLN A 83 8.30 9.59 -13.44
N GLU A 84 8.73 10.83 -13.62
CA GLU A 84 9.91 11.17 -14.40
C GLU A 84 11.20 10.65 -13.76
N LEU A 85 11.32 10.72 -12.42
CA LEU A 85 12.42 10.09 -11.70
C LEU A 85 12.39 8.56 -11.79
N GLU A 86 11.22 7.96 -11.59
CA GLU A 86 11.03 6.51 -11.67
C GLU A 86 11.40 5.94 -13.04
N ALA A 87 11.15 6.69 -14.12
CA ALA A 87 11.54 6.31 -15.47
C ALA A 87 13.06 6.11 -15.61
N LEU A 88 13.87 6.92 -14.91
CA LEU A 88 15.34 6.83 -14.91
C LEU A 88 15.86 5.51 -14.33
N PHE A 89 15.08 4.86 -13.47
CA PHE A 89 15.49 3.63 -12.79
C PHE A 89 15.26 2.39 -13.64
N THR A 90 14.50 2.50 -14.74
CA THR A 90 14.10 1.34 -15.56
C THR A 90 15.30 0.50 -16.01
N LYS A 91 16.37 1.15 -16.48
CA LYS A 91 17.61 0.47 -16.93
C LYS A 91 18.32 -0.27 -15.80
N GLU A 92 18.38 0.32 -14.63
CA GLU A 92 18.99 -0.31 -13.46
C GLU A 92 18.18 -1.52 -12.99
N LEU A 93 16.85 -1.41 -12.98
CA LEU A 93 15.96 -2.49 -12.58
C LEU A 93 15.94 -3.64 -13.59
N GLU A 94 16.07 -3.36 -14.89
CA GLU A 94 16.14 -4.37 -15.96
C GLU A 94 17.38 -5.28 -15.87
N LYS A 95 18.43 -4.86 -15.16
CA LYS A 95 19.61 -5.71 -14.90
C LYS A 95 19.27 -6.85 -13.95
N VAL A 96 18.32 -6.64 -13.05
CA VAL A 96 17.98 -7.54 -11.94
C VAL A 96 16.70 -8.32 -12.22
N TYR A 97 15.70 -7.68 -12.82
CA TYR A 97 14.35 -8.22 -12.95
C TYR A 97 13.93 -8.33 -14.42
N ASP A 98 13.79 -9.55 -14.94
CA ASP A 98 13.25 -9.80 -16.29
C ASP A 98 11.77 -10.21 -16.23
N PRO A 99 10.82 -9.44 -16.81
CA PRO A 99 9.41 -9.81 -16.88
C PRO A 99 9.12 -11.14 -17.59
N LYS A 100 10.04 -11.60 -18.44
CA LYS A 100 9.89 -12.87 -19.16
C LYS A 100 10.34 -14.05 -18.32
N ASN A 101 11.03 -13.78 -17.22
CA ASN A 101 11.47 -14.78 -16.28
C ASN A 101 10.43 -14.90 -15.17
N ALA A 102 9.68 -16.01 -15.14
CA ALA A 102 8.66 -16.26 -14.11
C ALA A 102 9.24 -16.37 -12.69
N GLU A 103 10.56 -16.49 -12.59
CA GLU A 103 11.33 -16.55 -11.37
C GLU A 103 11.58 -15.16 -10.76
N ASP A 104 11.55 -14.09 -11.55
CA ASP A 104 11.77 -12.72 -11.07
C ASP A 104 10.44 -12.09 -10.65
N ASP A 105 10.40 -11.59 -9.41
CA ASP A 105 9.19 -10.98 -8.88
C ASP A 105 9.07 -9.52 -9.30
N MET A 106 8.11 -9.23 -10.19
CA MET A 106 7.84 -7.87 -10.65
C MET A 106 7.33 -6.94 -9.54
N MET A 107 6.81 -7.48 -8.44
CA MET A 107 6.50 -6.68 -7.26
C MET A 107 7.75 -6.26 -6.50
N GLU A 108 8.73 -7.15 -6.37
CA GLU A 108 10.03 -6.80 -5.76
C GLU A 108 10.72 -5.73 -6.60
N MET A 109 10.60 -5.80 -7.94
CA MET A 109 11.06 -4.74 -8.84
C MET A 109 10.38 -3.39 -8.56
N GLU A 110 9.07 -3.34 -8.34
CA GLU A 110 8.37 -2.09 -8.05
C GLU A 110 8.70 -1.57 -6.65
N GLU A 111 8.77 -2.44 -5.65
CA GLU A 111 9.24 -2.05 -4.32
C GLU A 111 10.66 -1.47 -4.41
N GLU A 112 11.53 -2.08 -5.21
CA GLU A 112 12.86 -1.56 -5.50
C GLU A 112 12.79 -0.18 -6.15
N ARG A 113 11.96 0.01 -7.17
CA ARG A 113 11.75 1.31 -7.82
C ARG A 113 11.35 2.38 -6.80
N LEU A 114 10.43 2.06 -5.88
CA LEU A 114 10.02 2.98 -4.83
C LEU A 114 11.17 3.24 -3.85
N ARG A 115 11.98 2.24 -3.48
CA ARG A 115 13.21 2.46 -2.67
C ARG A 115 14.20 3.37 -3.37
N MET A 116 14.40 3.17 -4.67
CA MET A 116 15.27 4.01 -5.49
C MET A 116 14.75 5.46 -5.49
N ARG A 117 13.44 5.66 -5.68
CA ARG A 117 12.79 6.97 -5.60
C ARG A 117 12.98 7.62 -4.24
N GLU A 118 12.66 6.92 -3.15
CA GLU A 118 12.80 7.48 -1.79
C GLU A 118 14.26 7.82 -1.47
N HIS A 119 15.21 7.02 -1.97
CA HIS A 119 16.64 7.33 -1.87
C HIS A 119 16.99 8.64 -2.58
N VAL A 120 16.55 8.80 -3.84
CA VAL A 120 16.81 10.02 -4.61
C VAL A 120 16.14 11.23 -3.97
N MET A 121 14.85 11.14 -3.62
CA MET A 121 14.11 12.22 -2.98
C MET A 121 14.82 12.68 -1.71
N LYS A 122 15.20 11.75 -0.82
CA LYS A 122 15.90 12.08 0.43
C LYS A 122 17.22 12.84 0.21
N ASN A 123 17.92 12.57 -0.89
CA ASN A 123 19.25 13.13 -1.16
C ASN A 123 19.23 14.38 -2.03
N VAL A 124 18.18 14.58 -2.82
CA VAL A 124 18.09 15.64 -3.83
C VAL A 124 17.03 16.68 -3.48
N ASP A 125 15.81 16.24 -3.14
CA ASP A 125 14.68 17.10 -2.76
C ASP A 125 14.97 17.72 -1.38
N THR A 126 15.36 19.00 -1.39
CA THR A 126 15.82 19.70 -0.19
C THR A 126 14.65 20.31 0.58
N ASN A 127 13.59 20.69 -0.12
CA ASN A 127 12.41 21.34 0.46
C ASN A 127 11.29 20.35 0.85
N GLN A 128 11.43 19.07 0.48
CA GLN A 128 10.53 17.96 0.76
C GLN A 128 9.12 18.12 0.17
N ASP A 129 9.01 18.76 -0.99
CA ASP A 129 7.73 18.92 -1.70
C ASP A 129 7.44 17.77 -2.69
N ARG A 130 8.33 16.76 -2.76
CA ARG A 130 8.30 15.60 -3.67
C ARG A 130 8.44 15.97 -5.15
N LEU A 131 8.96 17.16 -5.44
CA LEU A 131 9.30 17.61 -6.78
C LEU A 131 10.77 18.00 -6.81
N VAL A 132 11.50 17.61 -7.85
CA VAL A 132 12.92 17.94 -7.97
C VAL A 132 13.09 19.08 -8.95
N THR A 133 13.47 20.25 -8.44
CA THR A 133 13.79 21.40 -9.29
C THR A 133 15.16 21.25 -9.95
N LEU A 134 15.40 21.98 -11.04
CA LEU A 134 16.72 22.04 -11.68
C LEU A 134 17.82 22.48 -10.70
N GLU A 135 17.51 23.40 -9.78
CA GLU A 135 18.49 23.89 -8.80
C GLU A 135 18.91 22.79 -7.83
N GLU A 136 17.95 22.06 -7.28
CA GLU A 136 18.18 20.93 -6.37
C GLU A 136 18.96 19.82 -7.05
N PHE A 137 18.56 19.46 -8.28
CA PHE A 137 19.26 18.48 -9.08
C PHE A 137 20.71 18.87 -9.36
N LEU A 138 20.97 20.12 -9.79
CA LEU A 138 22.35 20.55 -10.06
C LEU A 138 23.19 20.55 -8.77
N LYS A 139 22.61 21.00 -7.66
CA LYS A 139 23.28 21.01 -6.36
C LYS A 139 23.62 19.59 -5.89
N SER A 140 22.76 18.60 -6.13
CA SER A 140 23.05 17.21 -5.77
C SER A 140 24.24 16.65 -6.57
N THR A 141 24.42 17.08 -7.83
CA THR A 141 25.56 16.65 -8.66
C THR A 141 26.94 17.13 -8.16
N GLU A 142 26.96 18.16 -7.30
CA GLU A 142 28.19 18.67 -6.67
C GLU A 142 28.60 17.86 -5.44
N THR A 143 27.73 16.97 -4.96
CA THR A 143 28.00 16.16 -3.77
C THR A 143 29.03 15.06 -4.05
N LYS A 144 29.65 14.55 -2.99
CA LYS A 144 30.57 13.41 -3.08
C LYS A 144 29.84 12.14 -3.44
N ASP A 145 28.67 11.93 -2.85
CA ASP A 145 27.87 10.72 -3.03
C ASP A 145 27.39 10.57 -4.49
N PHE A 146 27.15 11.68 -5.19
CA PHE A 146 26.90 11.66 -6.64
C PHE A 146 28.06 11.08 -7.44
N ASN A 147 29.29 11.49 -7.14
CA ASN A 147 30.47 11.16 -7.93
C ASN A 147 31.11 9.82 -7.52
N ASN A 148 31.03 9.49 -6.23
CA ASN A 148 31.59 8.28 -5.65
C ASN A 148 30.64 7.83 -4.53
N PRO A 149 29.57 7.09 -4.86
CA PRO A 149 28.72 6.51 -3.83
C PRO A 149 29.56 5.60 -2.94
N ASN A 150 29.36 5.69 -1.62
CA ASN A 150 30.19 4.98 -0.65
C ASN A 150 29.90 3.47 -0.61
N GLU A 151 28.73 3.05 -1.09
CA GLU A 151 28.23 1.68 -1.08
C GLU A 151 27.55 1.35 -2.41
N ASP A 152 27.59 0.07 -2.80
CA ASP A 152 26.85 -0.42 -3.96
C ASP A 152 25.35 -0.56 -3.63
N TRP A 153 24.47 -0.46 -4.62
CA TRP A 153 23.04 -0.62 -4.40
C TRP A 153 22.70 -2.09 -4.12
N GLN A 154 22.08 -2.35 -2.97
CA GLN A 154 21.60 -3.67 -2.58
C GLN A 154 20.12 -3.80 -2.90
N THR A 155 19.75 -4.88 -3.59
CA THR A 155 18.37 -5.13 -3.97
C THR A 155 17.49 -5.44 -2.75
N VAL A 156 16.17 -5.44 -2.93
CA VAL A 156 15.16 -5.79 -1.92
C VAL A 156 15.40 -7.22 -1.43
N GLU A 157 15.80 -8.14 -2.31
CA GLU A 157 16.09 -9.52 -1.91
C GLU A 157 17.32 -9.63 -0.99
N GLU A 158 18.35 -8.82 -1.26
CA GLU A 158 19.58 -8.77 -0.45
C GLU A 158 19.39 -8.00 0.86
N THR A 159 18.53 -6.99 0.82
CA THR A 159 18.19 -6.17 1.99
C THR A 159 17.09 -6.87 2.78
N GLN A 160 17.45 -7.69 3.76
CA GLN A 160 16.46 -8.24 4.69
C GLN A 160 15.86 -7.10 5.54
N ILE A 161 14.72 -6.55 5.10
CA ILE A 161 14.03 -5.41 5.74
C ILE A 161 13.25 -5.78 7.01
N TYR A 162 13.05 -7.08 7.27
CA TYR A 162 12.35 -7.58 8.46
C TYR A 162 13.17 -8.65 9.18
N THR A 163 13.18 -8.58 10.50
CA THR A 163 13.78 -9.58 11.37
C THR A 163 12.90 -10.83 11.46
N GLU A 164 13.51 -11.96 11.85
CA GLU A 164 12.74 -13.19 12.11
C GLU A 164 11.68 -12.97 13.21
N ASP A 165 11.99 -12.16 14.22
CA ASP A 165 11.06 -11.83 15.30
C ASP A 165 9.85 -11.01 14.79
N GLU A 166 10.07 -10.07 13.86
CA GLU A 166 8.99 -9.29 13.24
C GLU A 166 8.10 -10.17 12.35
N LEU A 167 8.72 -11.06 11.56
CA LEU A 167 7.96 -12.03 10.77
C LEU A 167 7.11 -12.94 11.66
N GLN A 168 7.68 -13.48 12.74
CA GLN A 168 6.92 -14.34 13.65
C GLN A 168 5.75 -13.62 14.31
N ARG A 169 5.91 -12.35 14.69
CA ARG A 169 4.80 -11.53 15.22
C ARG A 169 3.71 -11.34 14.17
N PHE A 170 4.09 -11.02 12.94
CA PHE A 170 3.15 -10.91 11.82
C PHE A 170 2.37 -12.22 11.60
N GLU A 171 3.06 -13.36 11.58
CA GLU A 171 2.40 -14.68 11.43
C GLU A 171 1.44 -14.98 12.59
N GLN A 172 1.84 -14.65 13.83
CA GLN A 172 1.00 -14.82 15.02
C GLN A 172 -0.26 -13.95 14.96
N ASP A 173 -0.11 -12.69 14.57
CA ASP A 173 -1.23 -11.75 14.46
C ASP A 173 -2.21 -12.20 13.36
N LEU A 174 -1.69 -12.69 12.22
CA LEU A 174 -2.52 -13.20 11.13
C LEU A 174 -3.33 -14.42 11.56
N VAL A 175 -2.68 -15.39 12.22
CA VAL A 175 -3.36 -16.59 12.76
C VAL A 175 -4.35 -16.20 13.86
N ALA A 176 -4.01 -15.26 14.74
CA ALA A 176 -4.91 -14.78 15.79
C ALA A 176 -6.17 -14.13 15.18
N GLN A 177 -6.01 -13.34 14.12
CA GLN A 177 -7.12 -12.71 13.41
C GLN A 177 -8.03 -13.75 12.73
N GLU A 178 -7.46 -14.71 12.01
CA GLU A 178 -8.23 -15.78 11.36
C GLU A 178 -8.96 -16.66 12.37
N THR A 179 -8.29 -17.05 13.45
CA THR A 179 -8.88 -17.87 14.51
C THR A 179 -10.00 -17.12 15.22
N ALA A 180 -9.83 -15.83 15.54
CA ALA A 180 -10.89 -15.02 16.13
C ALA A 180 -12.11 -14.90 15.20
N LEU A 181 -11.90 -14.69 13.89
CA LEU A 181 -12.98 -14.64 12.91
C LEU A 181 -13.70 -16.00 12.77
N ASN A 182 -12.97 -17.11 12.83
CA ASN A 182 -13.55 -18.45 12.77
C ASN A 182 -14.31 -18.83 14.06
N GLN A 183 -13.78 -18.47 15.23
CA GLN A 183 -14.49 -18.66 16.50
C GLN A 183 -15.80 -17.86 16.53
N LYS A 184 -15.76 -16.59 16.10
CA LYS A 184 -16.97 -15.76 15.99
C LYS A 184 -17.97 -16.33 14.98
N ALA A 185 -17.51 -16.92 13.88
CA ALA A 185 -18.38 -17.60 12.91
C ALA A 185 -19.09 -18.82 13.53
N GLU A 186 -18.37 -19.64 14.28
CA GLU A 186 -18.94 -20.80 14.98
C GLU A 186 -19.89 -20.41 16.11
N GLU A 187 -19.60 -19.33 16.84
CA GLU A 187 -20.51 -18.78 17.86
C GLU A 187 -21.82 -18.29 17.25
N LEU A 188 -21.75 -17.46 16.21
CA LEU A 188 -22.94 -16.99 15.49
C LEU A 188 -23.76 -18.14 14.90
N ARG A 189 -23.10 -19.20 14.41
CA ARG A 189 -23.77 -20.40 13.91
C ARG A 189 -24.57 -21.08 15.03
N LYS A 190 -23.96 -21.29 16.20
CA LYS A 190 -24.64 -21.89 17.36
C LYS A 190 -25.80 -21.03 17.83
N GLU A 191 -25.62 -19.72 17.88
CA GLU A 191 -26.70 -18.78 18.23
C GLU A 191 -27.86 -18.85 17.24
N HIS A 192 -27.56 -18.96 15.95
CA HIS A 192 -28.57 -19.15 14.93
C HIS A 192 -29.34 -20.47 15.13
N GLU A 193 -28.64 -21.58 15.39
CA GLU A 193 -29.26 -22.88 15.68
C GLU A 193 -30.19 -22.82 16.90
N VAL A 194 -29.76 -22.18 18.00
CA VAL A 194 -30.57 -21.99 19.21
C VAL A 194 -31.80 -21.10 18.93
N LEU A 195 -31.62 -20.02 18.17
CA LEU A 195 -32.73 -19.15 17.79
C LEU A 195 -33.77 -19.91 16.96
N GLN A 196 -33.34 -20.74 16.01
CA GLN A 196 -34.24 -21.58 15.20
C GLN A 196 -35.03 -22.56 16.07
N GLN A 197 -34.39 -23.20 17.04
CA GLN A 197 -35.07 -24.09 17.99
C GLN A 197 -36.14 -23.33 18.80
N ARG A 198 -35.80 -22.15 19.36
CA ARG A 198 -36.76 -21.32 20.10
C ARG A 198 -37.95 -20.88 19.25
N LYS A 199 -37.74 -20.57 17.97
CA LYS A 199 -38.84 -20.25 17.05
C LYS A 199 -39.78 -21.45 16.85
N MET A 200 -39.23 -22.65 16.65
CA MET A 200 -40.04 -23.87 16.54
C MET A 200 -40.82 -24.18 17.83
N GLU A 201 -40.20 -23.98 19.00
CA GLU A 201 -40.85 -24.15 20.30
C GLU A 201 -42.00 -23.15 20.48
N LEU A 202 -41.79 -21.88 20.15
CA LEU A 202 -42.83 -20.85 20.21
C LEU A 202 -43.99 -21.16 19.26
N ASP A 203 -43.71 -21.62 18.04
CA ASP A 203 -44.74 -22.02 17.08
C ASP A 203 -45.54 -23.24 17.56
N ALA A 204 -44.87 -24.21 18.20
CA ALA A 204 -45.53 -25.35 18.82
C ALA A 204 -46.42 -24.91 19.99
N GLN A 205 -45.93 -24.01 20.85
CA GLN A 205 -46.69 -23.45 21.97
C GLN A 205 -47.92 -22.68 21.49
N LYS A 206 -47.80 -21.86 20.44
CA LYS A 206 -48.93 -21.16 19.80
C LYS A 206 -49.99 -22.14 19.30
N LYS A 207 -49.56 -23.24 18.66
CA LYS A 207 -50.47 -24.26 18.13
C LYS A 207 -51.19 -25.04 19.24
N GLU A 208 -50.48 -25.44 20.28
CA GLU A 208 -51.06 -26.13 21.44
C GLU A 208 -52.06 -25.24 22.17
N TYR A 209 -51.74 -23.96 22.34
CA TYR A 209 -52.66 -22.98 22.89
C TYR A 209 -53.94 -22.85 22.06
N GLN A 210 -53.81 -22.64 20.75
CA GLN A 210 -54.97 -22.54 19.84
C GLN A 210 -55.89 -23.78 19.96
N GLN A 211 -55.30 -24.98 19.99
CA GLN A 211 -56.05 -26.22 20.14
C GLN A 211 -56.75 -26.34 21.50
N THR A 212 -56.06 -25.97 22.59
CA THR A 212 -56.61 -26.07 23.95
C THR A 212 -57.78 -25.09 24.16
N VAL A 213 -57.66 -23.88 23.61
CA VAL A 213 -58.71 -22.86 23.62
C VAL A 213 -59.95 -23.32 22.85
N GLU A 214 -59.77 -23.96 21.68
CA GLU A 214 -60.86 -24.53 20.88
C GLU A 214 -61.53 -25.74 21.55
N GLU A 215 -60.76 -26.60 22.21
CA GLU A 215 -61.25 -27.89 22.73
C GLU A 215 -61.95 -27.76 24.09
N THR A 216 -61.50 -26.85 24.96
CA THR A 216 -61.86 -26.91 26.38
C THR A 216 -62.71 -25.75 26.90
N GLN A 217 -62.64 -24.55 26.30
CA GLN A 217 -63.39 -23.35 26.75
C GLN A 217 -63.35 -23.05 28.28
N ILE A 218 -62.30 -23.48 29.00
CA ILE A 218 -62.22 -23.39 30.48
C ILE A 218 -61.49 -22.11 30.97
N TYR A 219 -60.87 -21.35 30.07
CA TYR A 219 -60.05 -20.17 30.42
C TYR A 219 -60.89 -18.90 30.50
N THR A 220 -60.54 -18.02 31.44
CA THR A 220 -61.13 -16.68 31.53
C THR A 220 -60.54 -15.74 30.47
N GLU A 221 -61.29 -14.72 30.07
CA GLU A 221 -60.85 -13.74 29.07
C GLU A 221 -59.55 -13.00 29.49
N ASP A 222 -59.40 -12.73 30.79
CA ASP A 222 -58.19 -12.12 31.37
C ASP A 222 -56.96 -13.05 31.30
N GLU A 223 -57.12 -14.35 31.49
CA GLU A 223 -56.03 -15.33 31.36
C GLU A 223 -55.61 -15.50 29.89
N LEU A 224 -56.59 -15.46 28.98
CA LEU A 224 -56.39 -15.55 27.54
C LEU A 224 -55.55 -14.36 27.02
N GLN A 225 -55.94 -13.14 27.39
CA GLN A 225 -55.24 -11.91 27.00
C GLN A 225 -53.79 -11.86 27.51
N ARG A 226 -53.54 -12.30 28.75
CA ARG A 226 -52.17 -12.34 29.31
C ARG A 226 -51.28 -13.29 28.52
N PHE A 227 -51.80 -14.46 28.18
CA PHE A 227 -51.05 -15.45 27.40
C PHE A 227 -50.75 -14.97 25.97
N GLU A 228 -51.73 -14.37 25.30
CA GLU A 228 -51.51 -13.75 23.98
C GLU A 228 -50.45 -12.64 24.03
N GLN A 229 -50.50 -11.80 25.07
CA GLN A 229 -49.52 -10.74 25.26
C GLN A 229 -48.10 -11.30 25.47
N ASP A 230 -47.95 -12.37 26.25
CA ASP A 230 -46.67 -13.05 26.47
C ASP A 230 -46.13 -13.70 25.18
N LEU A 231 -46.99 -14.32 24.37
CA LEU A 231 -46.61 -14.90 23.07
C LEU A 231 -46.11 -13.82 22.10
N VAL A 232 -46.82 -12.69 22.01
CA VAL A 232 -46.41 -11.56 21.15
C VAL A 232 -45.10 -10.95 21.64
N ALA A 233 -44.92 -10.82 22.96
CA ALA A 233 -43.67 -10.34 23.53
C ALA A 233 -42.49 -11.27 23.20
N GLN A 234 -42.67 -12.59 23.35
CA GLN A 234 -41.66 -13.59 22.99
C GLN A 234 -41.34 -13.58 21.49
N GLU A 235 -42.36 -13.52 20.62
CA GLU A 235 -42.17 -13.44 19.17
C GLU A 235 -41.39 -12.19 18.78
N THR A 236 -41.74 -11.04 19.37
CA THR A 236 -41.05 -9.78 19.11
C THR A 236 -39.58 -9.85 19.55
N ALA A 237 -39.30 -10.42 20.73
CA ALA A 237 -37.94 -10.61 21.22
C ALA A 237 -37.12 -11.56 20.33
N LEU A 238 -37.72 -12.67 19.87
CA LEU A 238 -37.05 -13.59 18.94
C LEU A 238 -36.79 -12.95 17.58
N ASN A 239 -37.70 -12.11 17.08
CA ASN A 239 -37.51 -11.39 15.83
C ASN A 239 -36.44 -10.30 15.94
N GLN A 240 -36.38 -9.57 17.06
CA GLN A 240 -35.29 -8.62 17.33
C GLN A 240 -33.93 -9.33 17.39
N LYS A 241 -33.84 -10.45 18.13
CA LYS A 241 -32.61 -11.26 18.17
C LYS A 241 -32.23 -11.84 16.80
N ALA A 242 -33.22 -12.19 15.96
CA ALA A 242 -32.97 -12.62 14.59
C ALA A 242 -32.32 -11.52 13.74
N GLU A 243 -32.80 -10.28 13.89
CA GLU A 243 -32.26 -9.14 13.16
C GLU A 243 -30.84 -8.77 13.64
N GLU A 244 -30.59 -8.82 14.94
CA GLU A 244 -29.27 -8.60 15.53
C GLU A 244 -28.25 -9.62 15.01
N LEU A 245 -28.56 -10.92 15.11
CA LEU A 245 -27.70 -11.99 14.59
C LEU A 245 -27.45 -11.85 13.08
N ARG A 246 -28.43 -11.39 12.31
CA ARG A 246 -28.26 -11.12 10.89
C ARG A 246 -27.25 -9.99 10.65
N LYS A 247 -27.35 -8.89 11.39
CA LYS A 247 -26.40 -7.76 11.29
C LYS A 247 -24.99 -8.20 11.69
N GLU A 248 -24.85 -8.97 12.76
CA GLU A 248 -23.55 -9.49 13.19
C GLU A 248 -22.93 -10.44 12.17
N HIS A 249 -23.74 -11.30 11.54
CA HIS A 249 -23.29 -12.17 10.47
C HIS A 249 -22.80 -11.36 9.25
N GLU A 250 -23.52 -10.32 8.86
CA GLU A 250 -23.14 -9.44 7.76
C GLU A 250 -21.81 -8.72 8.04
N VAL A 251 -21.64 -8.16 9.24
CA VAL A 251 -20.37 -7.53 9.66
C VAL A 251 -19.23 -8.54 9.67
N LEU A 252 -19.47 -9.76 10.16
CA LEU A 252 -18.45 -10.80 10.15
C LEU A 252 -18.06 -11.20 8.72
N GLN A 253 -19.03 -11.33 7.81
CA GLN A 253 -18.77 -11.61 6.40
C GLN A 253 -17.95 -10.50 5.74
N GLN A 254 -18.29 -9.24 5.98
CA GLN A 254 -17.52 -8.10 5.49
C GLN A 254 -16.07 -8.15 5.99
N ARG A 255 -15.87 -8.41 7.28
CA ARG A 255 -14.52 -8.47 7.87
C ARG A 255 -13.68 -9.65 7.34
N LYS A 256 -14.31 -10.80 7.08
CA LYS A 256 -13.65 -11.92 6.40
C LYS A 256 -13.26 -11.55 4.97
N MET A 257 -14.18 -10.95 4.22
CA MET A 257 -13.93 -10.50 2.86
C MET A 257 -12.83 -9.44 2.80
N GLU A 258 -12.77 -8.51 3.75
CA GLU A 258 -11.72 -7.49 3.85
C GLU A 258 -10.35 -8.12 4.11
N LEU A 259 -10.26 -9.09 5.03
CA LEU A 259 -9.02 -9.81 5.28
C LEU A 259 -8.55 -10.61 4.06
N ASP A 260 -9.47 -11.32 3.40
CA ASP A 260 -9.18 -12.06 2.17
C ASP A 260 -8.81 -11.11 1.02
N ALA A 261 -9.49 -9.97 0.92
CA ALA A 261 -9.20 -8.93 -0.06
C ALA A 261 -7.82 -8.32 0.18
N GLN A 262 -7.44 -8.04 1.43
CA GLN A 262 -6.11 -7.51 1.76
C GLN A 262 -5.00 -8.48 1.33
N LYS A 263 -5.20 -9.79 1.57
CA LYS A 263 -4.26 -10.82 1.09
C LYS A 263 -4.23 -10.91 -0.44
N LYS A 264 -5.40 -10.85 -1.07
CA LYS A 264 -5.53 -10.97 -2.52
C LYS A 264 -5.07 -9.71 -3.25
N GLU A 265 -5.26 -8.53 -2.70
CA GLU A 265 -4.80 -7.26 -3.27
C GLU A 265 -3.28 -7.25 -3.34
N TYR A 266 -2.61 -7.76 -2.30
CA TYR A 266 -1.19 -8.04 -2.36
C TYR A 266 -0.86 -8.98 -3.52
N GLN A 267 -1.50 -10.15 -3.63
CA GLN A 267 -1.26 -11.06 -4.77
C GLN A 267 -1.63 -10.47 -6.15
N GLN A 268 -2.67 -9.64 -6.24
CA GLN A 268 -3.19 -9.12 -7.50
C GLN A 268 -2.42 -7.89 -7.96
N ALA A 269 -1.87 -7.10 -7.05
CA ALA A 269 -0.88 -6.07 -7.37
C ALA A 269 0.32 -6.70 -8.09
N VAL A 270 0.74 -7.93 -7.73
CA VAL A 270 1.78 -8.68 -8.46
C VAL A 270 1.40 -8.85 -9.93
N VAL A 271 0.16 -9.29 -10.20
CA VAL A 271 -0.30 -9.65 -11.56
C VAL A 271 -0.66 -8.42 -12.40
N GLN A 272 -1.27 -7.38 -11.81
CA GLN A 272 -1.63 -6.17 -12.56
C GLN A 272 -0.39 -5.38 -12.99
N MET A 273 0.66 -5.36 -12.18
CA MET A 273 1.93 -4.74 -12.55
C MET A 273 2.62 -5.50 -13.70
N GLU A 274 2.56 -6.83 -13.70
CA GLU A 274 2.99 -7.67 -14.84
C GLU A 274 2.29 -7.25 -16.14
N GLN A 275 0.97 -7.01 -16.10
CA GLN A 275 0.17 -6.62 -17.26
C GLN A 275 0.40 -5.16 -17.72
N HIS A 276 0.54 -4.22 -16.77
CA HIS A 276 0.78 -2.81 -17.09
C HIS A 276 2.15 -2.62 -17.77
N LYS A 277 3.17 -3.40 -17.33
CA LYS A 277 4.50 -3.40 -17.95
C LYS A 277 4.48 -3.97 -19.38
N ALA A 278 3.73 -5.04 -19.64
CA ALA A 278 3.58 -5.59 -20.99
C ALA A 278 3.00 -4.57 -22.00
N GLN A 279 2.19 -3.61 -21.52
CA GLN A 279 1.61 -2.56 -22.36
C GLN A 279 2.52 -1.32 -22.48
N GLN A 280 3.25 -0.92 -21.42
CA GLN A 280 4.19 0.20 -21.48
C GLN A 280 5.42 -0.08 -22.35
N VAL A 281 6.00 -1.28 -22.29
CA VAL A 281 7.14 -1.67 -23.16
C VAL A 281 6.74 -1.63 -24.65
N GLY A 282 5.47 -1.87 -24.97
CA GLY A 282 4.93 -1.73 -26.34
C GLY A 282 4.67 -0.27 -26.78
N ALA A 283 4.36 0.63 -25.84
CA ALA A 283 4.02 2.02 -26.14
C ALA A 283 5.27 2.92 -26.31
N VAL A 284 6.31 2.72 -25.50
CA VAL A 284 7.56 3.50 -25.60
C VAL A 284 8.32 3.13 -26.89
N ALA A 285 8.29 1.86 -27.30
CA ALA A 285 8.89 1.42 -28.57
C ALA A 285 8.14 1.95 -29.82
N ALA A 286 6.84 2.21 -29.71
CA ALA A 286 6.01 2.66 -30.84
C ALA A 286 6.04 4.19 -31.06
N GLN A 287 6.36 4.98 -30.03
CA GLN A 287 6.39 6.45 -30.12
C GLN A 287 7.76 7.02 -30.47
N ALA A 288 8.86 6.27 -30.26
CA ALA A 288 10.22 6.72 -30.54
C ALA A 288 10.69 6.50 -32.00
N VAL A 289 9.97 5.74 -32.83
CA VAL A 289 10.45 5.33 -34.16
C VAL A 289 9.52 5.80 -35.27
N GLY A 290 9.85 6.94 -35.89
CA GLY A 290 9.36 7.25 -37.23
C GLY A 290 9.88 6.19 -38.22
N PRO A 291 9.17 5.91 -39.34
CA PRO A 291 9.39 4.73 -40.19
C PRO A 291 10.78 4.60 -40.85
N ASN A 292 11.70 5.56 -40.62
CA ASN A 292 13.07 5.56 -41.13
C ASN A 292 14.17 5.78 -40.06
N GLY A 293 13.86 5.74 -38.75
CA GLY A 293 14.92 5.75 -37.71
C GLY A 293 15.74 7.05 -37.58
N GLU A 294 15.23 8.20 -38.01
CA GLU A 294 15.87 9.52 -37.78
C GLU A 294 15.12 10.32 -36.71
N LEU A 295 15.81 10.66 -35.61
CA LEU A 295 15.40 11.69 -34.65
C LEU A 295 15.46 13.06 -35.33
N LYS A 296 14.30 13.68 -35.60
CA LYS A 296 14.23 15.05 -36.13
C LYS A 296 14.40 16.07 -35.01
N PHE A 297 15.64 16.46 -34.75
CA PHE A 297 15.92 17.72 -34.06
C PHE A 297 15.68 18.89 -35.03
N GLN A 298 14.68 19.72 -34.72
CA GLN A 298 14.53 21.03 -35.36
C GLN A 298 14.79 22.11 -34.30
N ALA A 299 16.07 22.37 -34.03
CA ALA A 299 16.49 23.49 -33.21
C ALA A 299 16.26 24.80 -33.99
N GLN A 300 15.19 25.52 -33.68
CA GLN A 300 15.08 26.93 -34.05
C GLN A 300 15.85 27.77 -33.04
N VAL A 301 17.10 28.10 -33.37
CA VAL A 301 17.86 29.13 -32.67
C VAL A 301 17.38 30.47 -33.18
N GLN A 302 16.57 31.17 -32.39
CA GLN A 302 16.30 32.60 -32.61
C GLN A 302 17.33 33.42 -31.83
N GLU A 303 18.36 33.86 -32.54
CA GLU A 303 19.26 34.93 -32.14
C GLU A 303 18.45 36.23 -32.02
N VAL A 304 18.42 36.86 -30.84
CA VAL A 304 17.95 38.24 -30.70
C VAL A 304 19.05 39.06 -30.05
N ALA A 305 19.78 39.78 -30.91
CA ALA A 305 20.70 40.84 -30.54
C ALA A 305 19.93 42.00 -29.90
N GLY A 306 20.57 42.66 -28.92
CA GLY A 306 19.92 43.57 -28.00
C GLY A 306 19.54 44.95 -28.54
N GLU A 307 18.67 45.61 -27.79
CA GLU A 307 18.57 47.07 -27.77
C GLU A 307 18.17 47.54 -26.36
N LYS A 308 18.93 48.51 -25.83
CA LYS A 308 18.63 49.23 -24.58
C LYS A 308 17.59 50.33 -24.88
N VAL A 309 16.69 50.63 -23.93
CA VAL A 309 16.57 51.94 -23.23
C VAL A 309 15.18 52.16 -22.57
N ASN A 310 15.27 52.48 -21.27
CA ASN A 310 14.46 53.27 -20.32
C ASN A 310 13.15 52.81 -19.63
N PRO A 311 13.00 53.14 -18.32
CA PRO A 311 11.83 52.90 -17.47
C PRO A 311 10.96 54.17 -17.28
N GLU A 312 9.67 54.01 -16.99
CA GLU A 312 8.95 54.68 -15.88
C GLU A 312 7.43 54.42 -15.89
N ALA A 313 6.93 54.14 -14.68
CA ALA A 313 5.62 54.45 -14.11
C ALA A 313 4.32 53.92 -14.77
N GLN A 314 3.55 53.13 -14.01
CA GLN A 314 2.38 53.67 -13.29
C GLN A 314 1.83 52.72 -12.23
N GLN A 315 1.43 53.35 -11.13
CA GLN A 315 0.79 52.81 -9.94
C GLN A 315 -0.67 52.40 -10.20
N GLY A 316 -1.14 51.35 -9.52
CA GLY A 316 -2.56 50.99 -9.41
C GLY A 316 -2.78 50.00 -8.26
N SER A 317 -3.46 50.47 -7.21
CA SER A 317 -3.72 49.79 -5.93
C SER A 317 -4.85 48.76 -5.98
N VAL A 318 -4.66 47.65 -5.23
CA VAL A 318 -5.60 46.90 -4.35
C VAL A 318 -6.79 46.20 -5.06
N ILE A 319 -7.07 44.91 -4.89
CA ILE A 319 -7.72 44.25 -3.72
C ILE A 319 -7.35 42.75 -3.67
N HIS A 320 -6.94 42.26 -2.50
CA HIS A 320 -6.92 40.82 -2.13
C HIS A 320 -8.20 40.48 -1.34
N PRO A 321 -8.74 39.25 -1.46
CA PRO A 321 -9.45 38.60 -0.36
C PRO A 321 -8.56 37.54 0.30
N ALA A 322 -8.44 37.63 1.63
CA ALA A 322 -7.81 36.62 2.48
C ALA A 322 -8.76 35.44 2.76
N PRO A 323 -8.26 34.21 2.95
CA PRO A 323 -8.99 33.14 3.64
C PRO A 323 -8.79 33.24 5.17
N PRO A 324 -9.74 32.75 5.98
CA PRO A 324 -9.75 32.93 7.43
C PRO A 324 -8.80 31.96 8.14
N GLY A 325 -8.10 32.46 9.15
CA GLY A 325 -7.23 31.70 10.04
C GLY A 325 -7.94 31.13 11.27
N ASP A 326 -7.21 30.22 11.90
CA ASP A 326 -7.43 29.42 13.11
C ASP A 326 -8.20 30.04 14.29
N ALA A 327 -8.89 29.15 15.02
CA ALA A 327 -8.91 29.18 16.48
C ALA A 327 -8.96 27.74 17.06
N PRO A 328 -8.11 27.41 18.05
CA PRO A 328 -8.05 26.12 18.76
C PRO A 328 -8.79 26.16 20.11
N HIS A 329 -9.19 24.99 20.68
CA HIS A 329 -9.33 24.76 22.15
C HIS A 329 -9.73 23.30 22.57
N PRO A 330 -9.70 22.89 23.88
CA PRO A 330 -8.74 21.90 24.43
C PRO A 330 -9.32 20.73 25.31
N GLY A 331 -8.44 19.94 25.95
CA GLY A 331 -8.69 19.01 27.10
C GLY A 331 -8.62 17.52 26.71
N ASP A 332 -7.90 16.59 27.37
CA ASP A 332 -7.68 16.41 28.81
C ASP A 332 -6.40 15.60 29.16
N LYS A 333 -6.01 15.72 30.43
CA LYS A 333 -4.74 15.33 31.07
C LYS A 333 -4.63 13.84 31.43
N ALA A 334 -3.39 13.34 31.47
CA ALA A 334 -2.96 12.14 32.17
C ALA A 334 -2.83 12.35 33.71
N PRO A 335 -2.97 11.31 34.55
CA PRO A 335 -2.69 11.41 35.99
C PRO A 335 -1.27 10.94 36.35
N GLU A 336 -0.53 11.81 37.04
CA GLU A 336 0.67 11.46 37.82
C GLU A 336 0.30 11.14 39.28
N THR A 337 1.03 10.19 39.85
CA THR A 337 1.00 9.66 41.21
C THR A 337 1.37 10.68 42.30
N PRO A 338 0.81 10.59 43.53
CA PRO A 338 1.32 11.33 44.68
C PRO A 338 2.34 10.53 45.50
N GLN A 339 3.52 11.12 45.73
CA GLN A 339 4.39 10.81 46.86
C GLN A 339 3.97 11.67 48.07
N GLU A 340 3.63 11.04 49.20
CA GLU A 340 3.54 11.69 50.50
C GLU A 340 4.74 11.30 51.37
N THR A 341 5.52 12.30 51.79
CA THR A 341 6.46 12.19 52.92
C THR A 341 5.92 12.97 54.12
N HIS A 342 5.46 12.19 55.11
CA HIS A 342 5.50 12.35 56.56
C HIS A 342 6.18 13.61 57.16
N VAL A 343 5.47 14.38 58.01
CA VAL A 343 5.94 14.86 59.33
C VAL A 343 4.76 15.09 60.31
N GLN A 344 4.97 14.60 61.54
CA GLN A 344 4.24 14.69 62.82
C GLN A 344 3.74 16.08 63.26
N ASN A 345 2.61 16.13 64.00
CA ASN A 345 2.63 16.29 65.48
C ASN A 345 1.24 16.29 66.16
N GLN A 346 1.17 15.58 67.30
CA GLN A 346 0.41 15.82 68.56
C GLN A 346 -1.10 16.13 68.44
N GLN A 347 -2.00 15.37 69.07
CA GLN A 347 -2.11 15.22 70.53
C GLN A 347 -3.03 14.06 70.92
#